data_AF-A0A1G4IX97-F1
#
_entry.id   AF-A0A1G4IX97-F1
#
_cell.length_a   1.000
_cell.length_b   1.000
_cell.length_c   1.000
_cell.angle_alpha   90.00
_cell.angle_beta   90.00
_cell.angle_gamma   90.00
#
_symmetry.space_group_name_H-M   'P 1'
#
loop_
_entity.id
_entity.type
_entity.pdbx_description
1 polymer ?
#
loop_
_entity_poly.entity_id
_entity_poly.type
_entity_poly.pdbx_seq_one_letter_code
_entity_poly.pdbx_strand_id
1 'polypeptide(L)'
;MDFKTLYQLSHEYADYAHKMRPFLASDAHVKQYKMLIYHAVNALKLIKSSHQLSAERDVIVTLELCDLLVQETHDLDLAEMYLSSVHERLYGTTLLHEKMLITSALVQVAKARNSAKYFKDALRLVTGALADLEMSNSRWLLYFQLQRIEIIVATTPSDPKISKLYHTLIASCEVAPDMQLFVICSYVCYQLSQNQIIDEEHLGTLRSFPDAKLPVQLKLWRKLVELLVLIYRDLNITTKLAEFKDLITTHKKKLTDSTFHLHLDESVSVSIDTPIARYKDFKNIILLFQSVSYLTNCYDKKANFSLRFLPKIRIAAEELKQQSEAVNSELVHSRKSFYKLISDLCTYYICLESLILTGSCADIEDESDYSKLVIAMKAQLTHDTERALDKFADLQHPKAALEFRMIGLCSTFTIRIAAMSRAGGTVSFPDYQAVTELWKSITSLCSSHDFHQNHIWDCTMVILWICSHFQPFTTAKLSKEDDPGFLKKLAFYFSANSFARTAKNECGGPIQNPEHGPNLKKSLLLHFLLNYLASAVLVNDLEEKCMITNTCFHLGKQQHMPLMEYTSGLSHLLNCGLAMKSKDVSITRNRLKEVVANLLNEGFQQQSTVAAS
;
A
#
# COMPACT_ATOMS: atom_id res chain seq x y z
N MET A 1 -12.53 36.43 40.56
CA MET A 1 -12.65 34.96 40.55
C MET A 1 -11.25 34.43 40.75
N ASP A 2 -11.06 33.51 41.68
CA ASP A 2 -9.74 32.95 42.01
C ASP A 2 -9.28 31.95 40.93
N PHE A 3 -7.96 31.75 40.84
CA PHE A 3 -7.32 30.89 39.85
C PHE A 3 -7.96 29.50 39.75
N LYS A 4 -8.22 28.85 40.89
CA LYS A 4 -8.71 27.47 40.94
C LYS A 4 -10.11 27.35 40.34
N THR A 5 -11.01 28.28 40.66
CA THR A 5 -12.36 28.27 40.10
C THR A 5 -12.36 28.54 38.60
N LEU A 6 -11.57 29.50 38.11
CA LEU A 6 -11.46 29.74 36.67
C LEU A 6 -10.90 28.54 35.92
N TYR A 7 -9.89 27.89 36.49
CA TYR A 7 -9.25 26.72 35.88
C TYR A 7 -10.22 25.53 35.83
N GLN A 8 -10.98 25.29 36.90
CA GLN A 8 -12.03 24.28 36.93
C GLN A 8 -13.17 24.57 35.94
N LEU A 9 -13.61 25.84 35.86
CA LEU A 9 -14.64 26.24 34.90
C LEU A 9 -14.19 26.03 33.46
N SER A 10 -12.93 26.31 33.14
CA SER A 10 -12.38 26.02 31.81
C SER A 10 -12.56 24.56 31.43
N HIS A 11 -12.17 23.65 32.34
CA HIS A 11 -12.29 22.22 32.13
C HIS A 11 -13.75 21.77 32.03
N GLU A 12 -14.61 22.29 32.90
CA GLU A 12 -16.04 21.95 32.87
C GLU A 12 -16.70 22.36 31.55
N TYR A 13 -16.39 23.56 31.05
CA TYR A 13 -16.89 24.02 29.74
C TYR A 13 -16.37 23.16 28.59
N ALA A 14 -15.07 22.85 28.56
CA ALA A 14 -14.48 22.01 27.53
C ALA A 14 -15.05 20.59 27.56
N ASP A 15 -15.09 19.96 28.74
CA ASP A 15 -15.64 18.61 28.93
C ASP A 15 -17.11 18.52 28.51
N TYR A 16 -17.92 19.52 28.87
CA TYR A 16 -19.32 19.56 28.48
C TYR A 16 -19.47 19.74 26.97
N ALA A 17 -18.66 20.61 26.35
CA ALA A 17 -18.64 20.74 24.90
C ALA A 17 -18.28 19.41 24.22
N HIS A 18 -17.23 18.73 24.67
CA HIS A 18 -16.81 17.44 24.13
C HIS A 18 -17.87 16.36 24.30
N LYS A 19 -18.61 16.35 25.42
CA LYS A 19 -19.78 15.46 25.64
C LYS A 19 -20.96 15.79 24.72
N MET A 20 -21.15 17.06 24.35
CA MET A 20 -22.19 17.48 23.40
C MET A 20 -21.85 17.16 21.93
N ARG A 21 -20.57 17.02 21.60
CA ARG A 21 -20.06 16.82 20.23
C ARG A 21 -20.79 15.72 19.43
N PRO A 22 -21.13 14.54 19.99
CA PRO A 22 -21.84 13.50 19.26
C PRO A 22 -23.27 13.88 18.82
N PHE A 23 -23.85 14.93 19.42
CA PHE A 23 -25.27 15.29 19.31
C PHE A 23 -25.50 16.62 18.55
N LEU A 24 -24.50 17.07 17.78
CA LEU A 24 -24.57 18.30 16.98
C LEU A 24 -25.43 18.10 15.70
N ALA A 25 -26.75 18.08 15.89
CA ALA A 25 -27.73 17.85 14.82
C ALA A 25 -28.34 19.15 14.23
N SER A 26 -28.07 20.32 14.83
CA SER A 26 -28.64 21.60 14.40
C SER A 26 -27.66 22.75 14.56
N ASP A 27 -27.84 23.82 13.79
CA ASP A 27 -27.05 25.06 13.93
C ASP A 27 -27.11 25.65 15.34
N ALA A 28 -28.24 25.47 16.04
CA ALA A 28 -28.39 25.90 17.43
C ALA A 28 -27.44 25.11 18.36
N HIS A 29 -27.35 23.79 18.19
CA HIS A 29 -26.42 22.95 18.96
C HIS A 29 -24.96 23.30 18.64
N VAL A 30 -24.64 23.59 17.37
CA VAL A 30 -23.29 24.04 16.97
C VAL A 30 -22.94 25.37 17.62
N LYS A 31 -23.88 26.32 17.69
CA LYS A 31 -23.66 27.60 18.40
C LYS A 31 -23.42 27.40 19.90
N GLN A 32 -24.21 26.54 20.56
CA GLN A 32 -24.03 26.22 21.98
C GLN A 32 -22.67 25.56 22.23
N TYR A 33 -22.28 24.60 21.40
CA TYR A 33 -20.97 23.96 21.46
C TYR A 33 -19.83 24.98 21.35
N LYS A 34 -19.87 25.85 20.33
CA LYS A 34 -18.86 26.90 20.15
C LYS A 34 -18.84 27.90 21.30
N MET A 35 -19.99 28.19 21.92
CA MET A 35 -20.08 29.06 23.09
C MET A 35 -19.36 28.46 24.31
N LEU A 36 -19.50 27.16 24.55
CA LEU A 36 -18.80 26.47 25.63
C LEU A 36 -17.29 26.50 25.42
N ILE A 37 -16.82 26.16 24.21
CA ILE A 37 -15.40 26.29 23.86
C ILE A 37 -14.91 27.73 24.02
N TYR A 38 -15.68 28.71 23.58
CA TYR A 38 -15.35 30.13 23.75
C TYR A 38 -15.17 30.52 25.22
N HIS A 39 -16.05 30.04 26.11
CA HIS A 39 -15.91 30.29 27.55
C HIS A 39 -14.71 29.56 28.16
N ALA A 40 -14.41 28.33 27.74
CA ALA A 40 -13.21 27.61 28.15
C ALA A 40 -11.93 28.38 27.78
N VAL A 41 -11.81 28.76 26.50
CA VAL A 41 -10.69 29.55 25.97
C VAL A 41 -10.53 30.87 26.72
N ASN A 42 -11.63 31.58 26.97
CA ASN A 42 -11.56 32.86 27.68
C ASN A 42 -11.21 32.72 29.16
N ALA A 43 -11.63 31.64 29.83
CA ALA A 43 -11.22 31.37 31.20
C ALA A 43 -9.69 31.20 31.29
N LEU A 44 -9.09 30.44 30.36
CA LEU A 44 -7.62 30.27 30.28
C LEU A 44 -6.89 31.58 29.92
N LYS A 45 -7.42 32.37 28.96
CA LYS A 45 -6.89 33.71 28.64
C LYS A 45 -6.95 34.65 29.84
N LEU A 46 -8.03 34.60 30.61
CA LEU A 46 -8.20 35.42 31.81
C LEU A 46 -7.18 34.99 32.88
N ILE A 47 -6.98 33.69 33.10
CA ILE A 47 -5.94 33.18 34.00
C ILE A 47 -4.57 33.74 33.62
N LYS A 48 -4.18 33.66 32.34
CA LYS A 48 -2.88 34.16 31.85
C LYS A 48 -2.69 35.67 32.01
N SER A 49 -3.76 36.47 31.91
CA SER A 49 -3.67 37.94 31.95
C SER A 49 -3.85 38.52 33.36
N SER A 50 -4.61 37.87 34.23
CA SER A 50 -4.99 38.41 35.54
C SER A 50 -4.23 37.81 36.73
N HIS A 51 -3.49 36.72 36.53
CA HIS A 51 -2.75 36.04 37.60
C HIS A 51 -1.25 35.95 37.29
N GLN A 52 -0.40 36.12 38.30
CA GLN A 52 1.03 35.90 38.18
C GLN A 52 1.35 34.40 38.34
N LEU A 53 1.57 33.72 37.23
CA LEU A 53 1.82 32.28 37.19
C LEU A 53 3.31 31.95 37.36
N SER A 54 3.63 30.85 38.04
CA SER A 54 4.97 30.25 37.94
C SER A 54 5.23 29.77 36.51
N ALA A 55 6.49 29.56 36.14
CA ALA A 55 6.84 29.10 34.79
C ALA A 55 6.16 27.76 34.44
N GLU A 56 6.16 26.79 35.36
CA GLU A 56 5.51 25.48 35.20
C GLU A 56 3.99 25.62 35.00
N ARG A 57 3.32 26.45 35.81
CA ARG A 57 1.87 26.67 35.67
C ARG A 57 1.52 27.39 34.39
N ASP A 58 2.36 28.33 33.96
CA ASP A 58 2.17 29.05 32.70
C ASP A 58 2.27 28.09 31.51
N VAL A 59 3.19 27.13 31.56
CA VAL A 59 3.31 26.07 30.54
C VAL A 59 2.05 25.23 30.45
N ILE A 60 1.55 24.70 31.58
CA ILE A 60 0.34 23.86 31.62
C ILE A 60 -0.86 24.63 31.05
N VAL A 61 -1.13 25.82 31.57
CA VAL A 61 -2.27 26.65 31.13
C VAL A 61 -2.14 27.03 29.65
N THR A 62 -0.92 27.25 29.17
CA THR A 62 -0.68 27.61 27.75
C THR A 62 -0.87 26.43 26.82
N LEU A 63 -0.37 25.25 27.20
CA LEU A 63 -0.56 24.03 26.40
C LEU A 63 -2.05 23.72 26.28
N GLU A 64 -2.81 23.72 27.38
CA GLU A 64 -4.26 23.49 27.36
C GLU A 64 -5.01 24.55 26.54
N LEU A 65 -4.61 25.82 26.64
CA LEU A 65 -5.20 26.90 25.83
C LEU A 65 -4.92 26.69 24.35
N CYS A 66 -3.68 26.37 24.01
CA CYS A 66 -3.28 26.19 22.62
C CYS A 66 -3.91 24.94 22.02
N ASP A 67 -4.04 23.86 22.79
CA ASP A 67 -4.78 22.66 22.39
C ASP A 67 -6.21 23.05 21.97
N LEU A 68 -6.93 23.83 22.77
CA LEU A 68 -8.28 24.30 22.39
C LEU A 68 -8.26 25.23 21.15
N LEU A 69 -7.26 26.10 21.01
CA LEU A 69 -7.16 27.03 19.87
C LEU A 69 -6.86 26.31 18.54
N VAL A 70 -5.97 25.32 18.57
CA VAL A 70 -5.62 24.52 17.39
C VAL A 70 -6.79 23.59 17.05
N GLN A 71 -7.33 22.89 18.06
CA GLN A 71 -8.33 21.85 17.89
C GLN A 71 -9.72 22.40 17.54
N GLU A 72 -10.16 23.48 18.19
CA GLU A 72 -11.57 23.90 18.14
C GLU A 72 -11.81 25.20 17.38
N THR A 73 -10.84 26.11 17.35
CA THR A 73 -11.02 27.44 16.71
C THR A 73 -10.20 27.61 15.43
N HIS A 74 -9.18 26.77 15.22
CA HIS A 74 -8.22 26.90 14.13
C HIS A 74 -7.49 28.26 14.12
N ASP A 75 -7.36 28.89 15.29
CA ASP A 75 -6.68 30.18 15.46
C ASP A 75 -5.19 29.94 15.69
N LEU A 76 -4.53 29.45 14.63
CA LEU A 76 -3.15 28.95 14.68
C LEU A 76 -2.15 30.07 14.94
N ASP A 77 -2.44 31.29 14.51
CA ASP A 77 -1.60 32.48 14.76
C ASP A 77 -1.61 32.87 16.24
N LEU A 78 -2.80 32.82 16.87
CA LEU A 78 -2.91 33.10 18.30
C LEU A 78 -2.24 32.01 19.15
N ALA A 79 -2.39 30.74 18.76
CA ALA A 79 -1.72 29.62 19.42
C ALA A 79 -0.18 29.76 19.34
N GLU A 80 0.36 30.06 18.17
CA GLU A 80 1.80 30.29 17.98
C GLU A 80 2.30 31.47 18.82
N MET A 81 1.54 32.57 18.90
CA MET A 81 1.89 33.73 19.73
C MET A 81 2.02 33.38 21.21
N TYR A 82 1.06 32.65 21.77
CA TYR A 82 1.11 32.23 23.18
C TYR A 82 2.25 31.25 23.46
N LEU A 83 2.45 30.26 22.58
CA LEU A 83 3.53 29.29 22.72
C LEU A 83 4.90 29.95 22.61
N SER A 84 5.08 30.87 21.65
CA SER A 84 6.34 31.60 21.46
C SER A 84 6.67 32.48 22.68
N SER A 85 5.67 33.13 23.27
CA SER A 85 5.85 33.92 24.50
C SER A 85 6.33 33.06 25.68
N VAL A 86 5.77 31.87 25.86
CA VAL A 86 6.23 30.94 26.91
C VAL A 86 7.61 30.36 26.57
N HIS A 87 7.87 30.05 25.30
CA HIS A 87 9.16 29.58 24.83
C HIS A 87 10.29 30.58 25.18
N GLU A 88 10.08 31.86 24.91
CA GLU A 88 11.01 32.94 25.29
C GLU A 88 11.19 33.03 26.81
N ARG A 89 10.09 32.97 27.57
CA ARG A 89 10.13 32.99 29.04
C ARG A 89 10.95 31.83 29.61
N LEU A 90 10.93 30.67 28.96
CA LEU A 90 11.66 29.49 29.40
C LEU A 90 13.14 29.51 29.02
N TYR A 91 13.58 30.28 28.02
CA TYR A 91 14.93 30.22 27.42
C TYR A 91 16.07 30.17 28.46
N GLY A 92 16.02 31.03 29.49
CA GLY A 92 17.05 31.11 30.56
C GLY A 92 16.85 30.17 31.76
N THR A 93 15.84 29.29 31.74
CA THR A 93 15.51 28.41 32.88
C THR A 93 16.12 27.00 32.75
N THR A 94 16.16 26.26 33.86
CA THR A 94 16.58 24.84 33.90
C THR A 94 15.41 23.86 33.63
N LEU A 95 14.23 24.38 33.27
CA LEU A 95 13.01 23.61 33.06
C LEU A 95 13.03 22.91 31.69
N LEU A 96 13.80 21.82 31.60
CA LEU A 96 14.03 21.11 30.34
C LEU A 96 12.74 20.53 29.76
N HIS A 97 11.94 19.80 30.54
CA HIS A 97 10.73 19.12 30.04
C HIS A 97 9.71 20.12 29.49
N GLU A 98 9.53 21.23 30.20
CA GLU A 98 8.65 22.33 29.82
C GLU A 98 9.08 22.98 28.50
N LYS A 99 10.39 23.22 28.33
CA LYS A 99 10.96 23.73 27.06
C LYS A 99 10.63 22.79 25.90
N MET A 100 10.83 21.49 26.11
CA MET A 100 10.62 20.48 25.08
C MET A 100 9.13 20.31 24.73
N LEU A 101 8.23 20.37 25.72
CA LEU A 101 6.78 20.34 25.50
C LEU A 101 6.30 21.55 24.68
N ILE A 102 6.75 22.76 25.03
CA ILE A 102 6.39 23.97 24.28
C ILE A 102 6.96 23.91 22.85
N THR A 103 8.19 23.44 22.69
CA THR A 103 8.81 23.29 21.35
C THR A 103 8.05 22.27 20.50
N SER A 104 7.64 21.15 21.11
CA SER A 104 6.80 20.13 20.46
C SER A 104 5.45 20.72 20.02
N ALA A 105 4.77 21.49 20.88
CA ALA A 105 3.52 22.15 20.55
C ALA A 105 3.67 23.16 19.39
N LEU A 106 4.75 23.95 19.36
CA LEU A 106 5.05 24.85 18.23
C LEU A 106 5.21 24.07 16.91
N VAL A 107 5.89 22.93 16.95
CA VAL A 107 6.02 22.05 15.78
C VAL A 107 4.67 21.49 15.35
N GLN A 108 3.79 21.13 16.28
CA GLN A 108 2.43 20.68 15.97
C GLN A 108 1.58 21.77 15.32
N VAL A 109 1.63 23.01 15.82
CA VAL A 109 0.96 24.16 15.18
C VAL A 109 1.46 24.36 13.75
N ALA A 110 2.77 24.29 13.54
CA ALA A 110 3.36 24.41 12.21
C ALA A 110 2.93 23.28 11.26
N LYS A 111 2.83 22.03 11.77
CA LYS A 111 2.29 20.88 11.03
C LYS A 111 0.80 21.06 10.70
N ALA A 112 0.00 21.58 11.63
CA ALA A 112 -1.43 21.84 11.43
C ALA A 112 -1.71 22.85 10.30
N ARG A 113 -0.80 23.83 10.10
CA ARG A 113 -0.87 24.78 8.98
C ARG A 113 -0.60 24.15 7.60
N ASN A 114 -0.01 22.94 7.56
CA ASN A 114 0.24 22.14 6.37
C ASN A 114 0.80 22.94 5.16
N SER A 115 1.85 23.74 5.38
CA SER A 115 2.47 24.56 4.34
C SER A 115 3.99 24.49 4.40
N ALA A 116 4.62 24.51 3.22
CA ALA A 116 6.06 24.39 3.06
C ALA A 116 6.85 25.45 3.84
N LYS A 117 6.30 26.66 4.01
CA LYS A 117 6.91 27.71 4.85
C LYS A 117 7.00 27.25 6.31
N TYR A 118 5.87 26.83 6.87
CA TYR A 118 5.78 26.43 8.28
C TYR A 118 6.51 25.12 8.56
N PHE A 119 6.61 24.20 7.58
CA PHE A 119 7.48 23.04 7.73
C PHE A 119 8.97 23.40 7.84
N LYS A 120 9.44 24.45 7.15
CA LYS A 120 10.81 24.96 7.34
C LYS A 120 11.01 25.56 8.73
N ASP A 121 10.03 26.29 9.23
CA ASP A 121 10.06 26.86 10.58
C ASP A 121 10.07 25.75 11.65
N ALA A 122 9.24 24.72 11.48
CA ALA A 122 9.24 23.53 12.33
C ALA A 122 10.59 22.81 12.31
N LEU A 123 11.20 22.64 11.12
CA LEU A 123 12.51 22.01 11.00
C LEU A 123 13.61 22.83 11.72
N ARG A 124 13.53 24.16 11.69
CA ARG A 124 14.43 25.05 12.43
C ARG A 124 14.26 24.87 13.94
N LEU A 125 13.03 24.82 14.44
CA LEU A 125 12.73 24.56 15.86
C LEU A 125 13.28 23.20 16.30
N VAL A 126 13.00 22.15 15.54
CA VAL A 126 13.51 20.80 15.82
C VAL A 126 15.03 20.76 15.81
N THR A 127 15.68 21.42 14.85
CA THR A 127 17.15 21.48 14.78
C THR A 127 17.74 22.23 15.97
N GLY A 128 17.11 23.33 16.40
CA GLY A 128 17.50 24.05 17.62
C GLY A 128 17.38 23.18 18.87
N ALA A 129 16.23 22.49 19.04
CA ALA A 129 16.02 21.57 20.16
C ALA A 129 17.04 20.43 20.17
N LEU A 130 17.37 19.86 19.01
CA LEU A 130 18.40 18.81 18.91
C LEU A 130 19.76 19.34 19.37
N ALA A 131 20.15 20.55 18.98
CA ALA A 131 21.42 21.15 19.40
C ALA A 131 21.45 21.40 20.92
N ASP A 132 20.36 21.88 21.51
CA ASP A 132 20.24 22.07 22.97
C ASP A 132 20.30 20.73 23.73
N LEU A 133 19.86 19.64 23.11
CA LEU A 133 19.79 18.31 23.72
C LEU A 133 21.09 17.50 23.57
N GLU A 134 22.01 17.88 22.67
CA GLU A 134 23.25 17.13 22.41
C GLU A 134 24.09 16.91 23.68
N MET A 135 24.09 17.87 24.61
CA MET A 135 24.85 17.77 25.86
C MET A 135 24.04 17.29 27.08
N SER A 136 22.71 17.19 26.97
CA SER A 136 21.84 16.94 28.14
C SER A 136 21.59 15.46 28.44
N ASN A 137 22.08 14.55 27.59
CA ASN A 137 21.82 13.09 27.65
C ASN A 137 20.32 12.73 27.78
N SER A 138 19.42 13.65 27.40
CA SER A 138 17.99 13.50 27.57
C SER A 138 17.35 12.68 26.45
N ARG A 139 16.35 11.87 26.79
CA ARG A 139 15.63 11.04 25.81
C ARG A 139 14.72 11.82 24.87
N TRP A 140 14.48 13.12 25.14
CA TRP A 140 13.86 14.03 24.18
C TRP A 140 14.58 14.06 22.83
N LEU A 141 15.90 13.76 22.80
CA LEU A 141 16.67 13.67 21.56
C LEU A 141 16.03 12.68 20.59
N LEU A 142 15.57 11.52 21.07
CA LEU A 142 14.94 10.48 20.24
C LEU A 142 13.62 10.97 19.62
N TYR A 143 12.81 11.69 20.41
CA TYR A 143 11.56 12.27 19.95
C TYR A 143 11.80 13.31 18.86
N PHE A 144 12.71 14.26 19.08
CA PHE A 144 13.00 15.31 18.08
C PHE A 144 13.72 14.78 16.84
N GLN A 145 14.53 13.72 16.96
CA GLN A 145 15.10 13.04 15.81
C GLN A 145 14.00 12.40 14.95
N LEU A 146 13.01 11.75 15.56
CA LEU A 146 11.85 11.22 14.85
C LEU A 146 11.04 12.36 14.20
N GLN A 147 10.75 13.44 14.92
CA GLN A 147 10.02 14.60 14.39
C GLN A 147 10.74 15.22 13.18
N ARG A 148 12.09 15.31 13.21
CA ARG A 148 12.88 15.77 12.07
C ARG A 148 12.64 14.91 10.84
N ILE A 149 12.66 13.59 11.02
CA ILE A 149 12.43 12.63 9.93
C ILE A 149 11.01 12.80 9.38
N GLU A 150 9.99 12.84 10.24
CA GLU A 150 8.59 13.03 9.81
C GLU A 150 8.37 14.31 9.00
N ILE A 151 8.99 15.42 9.40
CA ILE A 151 8.88 16.71 8.68
C ILE A 151 9.57 16.62 7.30
N ILE A 152 10.73 15.98 7.21
CA ILE A 152 11.44 15.78 5.93
C ILE A 152 10.63 14.85 5.02
N VAL A 153 10.07 13.76 5.54
CA VAL A 153 9.21 12.84 4.78
C VAL A 153 7.98 13.58 4.23
N ALA A 154 7.35 14.45 5.03
CA ALA A 154 6.18 15.21 4.60
C ALA A 154 6.48 16.26 3.51
N THR A 155 7.72 16.76 3.44
CA THR A 155 8.10 17.85 2.52
C THR A 155 8.86 17.37 1.28
N THR A 156 9.77 16.42 1.48
CA THR A 156 10.66 15.86 0.45
C THR A 156 10.79 14.35 0.68
N PRO A 157 9.73 13.56 0.38
CA PRO A 157 9.67 12.12 0.69
C PRO A 157 10.74 11.29 -0.01
N SER A 158 11.34 11.78 -1.09
CA SER A 158 12.41 11.09 -1.83
C SER A 158 13.82 11.57 -1.46
N ASP A 159 14.00 12.31 -0.35
CA ASP A 159 15.32 12.76 0.09
C ASP A 159 16.21 11.56 0.48
N PRO A 160 17.38 11.37 -0.16
CA PRO A 160 18.26 10.23 0.10
C PRO A 160 18.81 10.18 1.53
N LYS A 161 18.75 11.29 2.29
CA LYS A 161 19.22 11.35 3.68
C LYS A 161 18.27 10.63 4.65
N ILE A 162 16.98 10.46 4.30
CA ILE A 162 15.96 9.90 5.20
C ILE A 162 16.38 8.53 5.73
N SER A 163 16.86 7.63 4.87
CA SER A 163 17.34 6.31 5.28
C SER A 163 18.45 6.40 6.34
N LYS A 164 19.48 7.23 6.09
CA LYS A 164 20.58 7.43 7.05
C LYS A 164 20.08 7.98 8.40
N LEU A 165 19.09 8.86 8.38
CA LEU A 165 18.49 9.40 9.61
C LEU A 165 17.76 8.31 10.40
N TYR A 166 16.99 7.45 9.73
CA TYR A 166 16.35 6.29 10.38
C TYR A 166 17.38 5.32 10.98
N HIS A 167 18.42 4.94 10.24
CA HIS A 167 19.49 4.08 10.77
C HIS A 167 20.13 4.66 12.03
N THR A 168 20.42 5.97 12.01
CA THR A 168 21.00 6.68 13.17
C THR A 168 20.06 6.67 14.38
N LEU A 169 18.76 6.92 14.17
CA LEU A 169 17.77 6.91 15.23
C LEU A 169 17.56 5.50 15.80
N ILE A 170 17.47 4.47 14.95
CA ILE A 170 17.30 3.07 15.38
C ILE A 170 18.45 2.64 16.29
N ALA A 171 19.70 2.98 15.94
CA ALA A 171 20.87 2.72 16.76
C ALA A 171 20.86 3.50 18.09
N SER A 172 20.26 4.70 18.11
CA SER A 172 20.17 5.53 19.32
C SER A 172 19.08 5.04 20.31
N CYS A 173 18.19 4.14 19.88
CA CYS A 173 17.04 3.68 20.66
C CYS A 173 17.29 2.40 21.51
N GLU A 174 18.51 1.85 21.60
CA GLU A 174 18.78 0.57 22.28
C GLU A 174 18.20 0.43 23.70
N VAL A 175 18.18 1.55 24.42
CA VAL A 175 17.68 1.67 25.80
C VAL A 175 16.17 1.93 25.93
N ALA A 176 15.49 2.21 24.81
CA ALA A 176 14.06 2.52 24.74
C ALA A 176 13.40 1.53 23.75
N PRO A 177 13.20 0.26 24.16
CA PRO A 177 12.82 -0.82 23.25
C PRO A 177 11.49 -0.57 22.52
N ASP A 178 10.50 0.02 23.19
CA ASP A 178 9.21 0.36 22.59
C ASP A 178 9.38 1.37 21.44
N MET A 179 10.22 2.38 21.65
CA MET A 179 10.55 3.39 20.65
C MET A 179 11.37 2.78 19.51
N GLN A 180 12.35 1.93 19.81
CA GLN A 180 13.15 1.26 18.78
C GLN A 180 12.25 0.46 17.84
N LEU A 181 11.35 -0.36 18.38
CA LEU A 181 10.43 -1.16 17.58
C LEU A 181 9.48 -0.27 16.76
N PHE A 182 8.96 0.81 17.34
CA PHE A 182 8.10 1.77 16.65
C PHE A 182 8.83 2.46 15.48
N VAL A 183 10.08 2.89 15.68
CA VAL A 183 10.90 3.52 14.64
C VAL A 183 11.22 2.53 13.53
N ILE A 184 11.58 1.29 13.85
CA ILE A 184 11.82 0.25 12.83
C ILE A 184 10.55 0.03 12.00
N CYS A 185 9.38 -0.12 12.64
CA CYS A 185 8.11 -0.28 11.93
C CYS A 185 7.83 0.94 11.01
N SER A 186 8.05 2.14 11.51
CA SER A 186 7.88 3.38 10.74
C SER A 186 8.83 3.46 9.54
N TYR A 187 10.08 3.02 9.70
CA TYR A 187 11.06 2.99 8.61
C TYR A 187 10.66 1.99 7.52
N VAL A 188 10.22 0.79 7.90
CA VAL A 188 9.74 -0.22 6.93
C VAL A 188 8.50 0.30 6.20
N CYS A 189 7.56 0.96 6.90
CA CYS A 189 6.42 1.60 6.25
C CYS A 189 6.83 2.71 5.27
N TYR A 190 7.84 3.51 5.61
CA TYR A 190 8.39 4.51 4.70
C TYR A 190 9.01 3.83 3.46
N GLN A 191 9.83 2.79 3.63
CA GLN A 191 10.42 2.03 2.52
C GLN A 191 9.35 1.45 1.60
N LEU A 192 8.31 0.84 2.16
CA LEU A 192 7.15 0.34 1.40
C LEU A 192 6.47 1.46 0.60
N SER A 193 6.24 2.62 1.22
CA SER A 193 5.56 3.76 0.57
C SER A 193 6.37 4.36 -0.60
N GLN A 194 7.69 4.22 -0.57
CA GLN A 194 8.60 4.74 -1.58
C GLN A 194 9.11 3.64 -2.54
N ASN A 195 8.60 2.41 -2.47
CA ASN A 195 9.10 1.23 -3.19
C ASN A 195 10.64 1.05 -3.09
N GLN A 196 11.20 1.38 -1.92
CA GLN A 196 12.62 1.20 -1.64
C GLN A 196 12.93 -0.22 -1.17
N ILE A 197 14.19 -0.62 -1.33
CA ILE A 197 14.69 -1.90 -0.85
C ILE A 197 14.48 -1.99 0.67
N ILE A 198 13.70 -2.98 1.08
CA ILE A 198 13.43 -3.23 2.50
C ILE A 198 14.66 -3.88 3.12
N ASP A 199 15.11 -3.31 4.24
CA ASP A 199 16.32 -3.77 4.94
C ASP A 199 16.06 -5.04 5.76
N GLU A 200 16.69 -6.14 5.35
CA GLU A 200 16.57 -7.43 6.03
C GLU A 200 17.20 -7.43 7.44
N GLU A 201 18.17 -6.57 7.72
CA GLU A 201 18.75 -6.43 9.06
C GLU A 201 17.68 -5.97 10.05
N HIS A 202 16.97 -4.89 9.70
CA HIS A 202 15.89 -4.35 10.53
C HIS A 202 14.69 -5.29 10.64
N LEU A 203 14.36 -6.01 9.56
CA LEU A 203 13.34 -7.06 9.62
C LEU A 203 13.77 -8.22 10.54
N GLY A 204 15.04 -8.60 10.53
CA GLY A 204 15.61 -9.58 11.45
C GLY A 204 15.47 -9.15 12.91
N THR A 205 15.86 -7.90 13.21
CA THR A 205 15.69 -7.29 14.53
C THR A 205 14.22 -7.30 14.96
N LEU A 206 13.31 -6.89 14.08
CA LEU A 206 11.87 -6.84 14.34
C LEU A 206 11.29 -8.23 14.67
N ARG A 207 11.70 -9.28 13.93
CA ARG A 207 11.27 -10.68 14.19
C ARG A 207 11.82 -11.25 15.49
N SER A 208 13.05 -10.87 15.85
CA SER A 208 13.73 -11.36 17.06
C SER A 208 13.32 -10.63 18.35
N PHE A 209 12.56 -9.53 18.22
CA PHE A 209 12.27 -8.64 19.34
C PHE A 209 11.43 -9.33 20.44
N PRO A 210 11.84 -9.27 21.72
CA PRO A 210 11.17 -9.98 22.80
C PRO A 210 9.78 -9.41 23.13
N ASP A 211 8.77 -10.28 23.16
CA ASP A 211 7.37 -9.87 23.37
C ASP A 211 7.02 -9.51 24.82
N ALA A 212 7.79 -9.93 25.82
CA ALA A 212 7.34 -9.95 27.22
C ALA A 212 6.97 -8.57 27.81
N LYS A 213 7.54 -7.47 27.30
CA LYS A 213 7.37 -6.11 27.88
C LYS A 213 6.66 -5.10 26.98
N LEU A 214 6.31 -5.45 25.75
CA LEU A 214 5.74 -4.50 24.79
C LEU A 214 4.23 -4.28 24.99
N PRO A 215 3.73 -3.05 24.76
CA PRO A 215 2.30 -2.79 24.59
C PRO A 215 1.68 -3.70 23.52
N VAL A 216 0.47 -4.20 23.75
CA VAL A 216 -0.21 -5.12 22.81
C VAL A 216 -0.44 -4.44 21.45
N GLN A 217 -0.77 -3.16 21.46
CA GLN A 217 -0.96 -2.31 20.28
C GLN A 217 0.30 -2.27 19.42
N LEU A 218 1.48 -2.15 20.04
CA LEU A 218 2.75 -2.15 19.32
C LEU A 218 3.09 -3.54 18.76
N LYS A 219 2.74 -4.63 19.47
CA LYS A 219 2.85 -6.00 18.94
C LYS A 219 1.96 -6.22 17.72
N LEU A 220 0.74 -5.66 17.73
CA LEU A 220 -0.17 -5.68 16.58
C LEU A 220 0.41 -4.93 15.41
N TRP A 221 0.92 -3.72 15.66
CA TRP A 221 1.54 -2.88 14.63
C TRP A 221 2.72 -3.59 13.97
N ARG A 222 3.62 -4.17 14.78
CA ARG A 222 4.72 -5.00 14.30
C ARG A 222 4.25 -6.10 13.34
N LYS A 223 3.27 -6.91 13.76
CA LYS A 223 2.74 -8.01 12.93
C LYS A 223 2.04 -7.51 11.66
N LEU A 224 1.39 -6.35 11.71
CA LEU A 224 0.77 -5.73 10.52
C LEU A 224 1.83 -5.30 9.51
N VAL A 225 2.92 -4.69 9.97
CA VAL A 225 4.04 -4.32 9.10
C VAL A 225 4.66 -5.56 8.47
N GLU A 226 4.91 -6.62 9.24
CA GLU A 226 5.37 -7.90 8.67
C GLU A 226 4.41 -8.47 7.62
N LEU A 227 3.10 -8.41 7.88
CA LEU A 227 2.07 -8.84 6.93
C LEU A 227 2.11 -8.00 5.65
N LEU A 228 2.27 -6.68 5.76
CA LEU A 228 2.39 -5.77 4.61
C LEU A 228 3.62 -6.11 3.77
N VAL A 229 4.76 -6.41 4.38
CA VAL A 229 5.97 -6.86 3.66
C VAL A 229 5.70 -8.16 2.91
N LEU A 230 5.01 -9.13 3.52
CA LEU A 230 4.63 -10.36 2.82
C LEU A 230 3.70 -10.08 1.63
N ILE A 231 2.71 -9.20 1.79
CA ILE A 231 1.79 -8.83 0.70
C ILE A 231 2.55 -8.11 -0.41
N TYR A 232 3.43 -7.17 -0.08
CA TYR A 232 4.27 -6.43 -1.03
C TYR A 232 5.14 -7.36 -1.88
N ARG A 233 5.67 -8.43 -1.28
CA ARG A 233 6.47 -9.46 -1.96
C ARG A 233 5.64 -10.60 -2.56
N ASP A 234 4.30 -10.52 -2.49
CA ASP A 234 3.36 -11.58 -2.90
C ASP A 234 3.58 -12.96 -2.27
N LEU A 235 4.06 -12.98 -1.03
CA LEU A 235 4.33 -14.19 -0.26
C LEU A 235 3.08 -14.72 0.48
N ASN A 236 3.14 -15.98 0.91
CA ASN A 236 2.06 -16.60 1.67
C ASN A 236 1.89 -15.95 3.06
N ILE A 237 0.65 -15.57 3.40
CA ILE A 237 0.33 -14.86 4.65
C ILE A 237 -0.27 -15.76 5.75
N THR A 238 -0.45 -17.05 5.51
CA THR A 238 -1.20 -17.97 6.39
C THR A 238 -0.63 -18.05 7.79
N THR A 239 0.70 -18.16 7.91
CA THR A 239 1.39 -18.20 9.22
C THR A 239 1.14 -16.92 10.01
N LYS A 240 1.22 -15.75 9.36
CA LYS A 240 0.94 -14.47 10.02
C LYS A 240 -0.53 -14.35 10.44
N LEU A 241 -1.48 -14.83 9.64
CA LEU A 241 -2.88 -14.89 10.03
C LEU A 241 -3.12 -15.77 11.27
N ALA A 242 -2.41 -16.89 11.40
CA ALA A 242 -2.45 -17.72 12.60
C ALA A 242 -1.88 -16.98 13.82
N GLU A 243 -0.72 -16.32 13.68
CA GLU A 243 -0.13 -15.51 14.75
C GLU A 243 -1.08 -14.39 15.22
N PHE A 244 -1.82 -13.75 14.31
CA PHE A 244 -2.84 -12.77 14.68
C PHE A 244 -3.99 -13.38 15.47
N LYS A 245 -4.46 -14.57 15.07
CA LYS A 245 -5.53 -15.28 15.79
C LYS A 245 -5.12 -15.55 17.24
N ASP A 246 -3.90 -16.00 17.46
CA ASP A 246 -3.38 -16.31 18.80
C ASP A 246 -3.25 -15.04 19.67
N LEU A 247 -2.71 -13.97 19.08
CA LEU A 247 -2.55 -12.69 19.76
C LEU A 247 -3.89 -12.04 20.12
N ILE A 248 -4.86 -12.04 19.20
CA ILE A 248 -6.22 -11.54 19.45
C ILE A 248 -6.90 -12.38 20.54
N THR A 249 -6.82 -13.70 20.46
CA THR A 249 -7.48 -14.59 21.43
C THR A 249 -7.01 -14.29 22.86
N THR A 250 -5.72 -13.97 23.02
CA THR A 250 -5.11 -13.66 24.31
C THR A 250 -5.41 -12.23 24.79
N HIS A 251 -5.45 -11.25 23.88
CA HIS A 251 -5.42 -9.83 24.26
C HIS A 251 -6.60 -8.98 23.78
N LYS A 252 -7.65 -9.57 23.19
CA LYS A 252 -8.84 -8.85 22.67
C LYS A 252 -9.40 -7.80 23.63
N LYS A 253 -9.47 -8.08 24.93
CA LYS A 253 -10.02 -7.17 25.94
C LYS A 253 -9.17 -5.91 26.18
N LYS A 254 -7.88 -5.94 25.82
CA LYS A 254 -6.95 -4.80 25.95
C LYS A 254 -6.97 -3.85 24.74
N LEU A 255 -7.70 -4.22 23.68
CA LEU A 255 -7.74 -3.51 22.39
C LEU A 255 -9.03 -2.69 22.25
N THR A 256 -9.37 -1.95 23.29
CA THR A 256 -10.57 -1.09 23.33
C THR A 256 -10.23 0.37 23.06
N ASP A 257 -9.06 0.82 23.52
CA ASP A 257 -8.56 2.18 23.34
C ASP A 257 -7.76 2.29 22.02
N SER A 258 -7.88 3.44 21.37
CA SER A 258 -7.06 3.81 20.21
C SER A 258 -5.69 4.33 20.61
N THR A 259 -5.49 4.64 21.89
CA THR A 259 -4.26 5.24 22.39
C THR A 259 -3.34 4.21 23.07
N PHE A 260 -2.04 4.35 22.88
CA PHE A 260 -1.02 3.64 23.66
C PHE A 260 0.23 4.53 23.85
N HIS A 261 1.09 4.16 24.81
CA HIS A 261 2.27 4.95 25.15
C HIS A 261 3.57 4.24 24.74
N LEU A 262 4.52 5.02 24.24
CA LEU A 262 5.93 4.65 24.11
C LEU A 262 6.70 5.29 25.27
N HIS A 263 7.35 4.48 26.09
CA HIS A 263 8.16 4.98 27.19
C HIS A 263 9.60 5.21 26.71
N LEU A 264 10.07 6.46 26.76
CA LEU A 264 11.44 6.81 26.43
C LEU A 264 12.34 6.72 27.67
N ASP A 265 11.85 7.19 28.81
CA ASP A 265 12.40 6.99 30.15
C ASP A 265 11.29 7.13 31.22
N GLU A 266 11.65 7.26 32.50
CA GLU A 266 10.71 7.43 33.62
C GLU A 266 9.93 8.76 33.58
N SER A 267 10.48 9.77 32.91
CA SER A 267 9.96 11.15 32.87
C SER A 267 9.30 11.51 31.53
N VAL A 268 9.67 10.83 30.45
CA VAL A 268 9.23 11.12 29.09
C VAL A 268 8.51 9.91 28.50
N SER A 269 7.24 10.12 28.16
CA SER A 269 6.43 9.18 27.40
C SER A 269 5.76 9.87 26.22
N VAL A 270 5.61 9.14 25.13
CA VAL A 270 4.95 9.62 23.91
C VAL A 270 3.63 8.88 23.78
N SER A 271 2.53 9.63 23.71
CA SER A 271 1.21 9.08 23.43
C SER A 271 0.98 8.94 21.93
N ILE A 272 0.49 7.79 21.48
CA ILE A 272 0.15 7.51 20.09
C ILE A 272 -1.32 7.15 20.00
N ASP A 273 -2.10 7.95 19.28
CA ASP A 273 -3.48 7.61 18.91
C ASP A 273 -3.54 7.03 17.49
N THR A 274 -4.14 5.85 17.35
CA THR A 274 -4.42 5.24 16.05
C THR A 274 -5.66 4.35 16.10
N PRO A 275 -6.57 4.42 15.11
CA PRO A 275 -7.71 3.51 15.05
C PRO A 275 -7.26 2.04 15.03
N ILE A 276 -6.10 1.74 14.47
CA ILE A 276 -5.53 0.39 14.31
C ILE A 276 -5.33 -0.33 15.66
N ALA A 277 -5.16 0.42 16.75
CA ALA A 277 -5.02 -0.14 18.10
C ALA A 277 -6.31 -0.79 18.62
N ARG A 278 -7.47 -0.47 18.03
CA ARG A 278 -8.77 -1.01 18.46
C ARG A 278 -9.11 -2.28 17.71
N TYR A 279 -9.64 -3.27 18.43
CA TYR A 279 -9.95 -4.57 17.85
C TYR A 279 -10.91 -4.52 16.65
N LYS A 280 -11.93 -3.64 16.70
CA LYS A 280 -12.92 -3.52 15.61
C LYS A 280 -12.26 -3.06 14.31
N ASP A 281 -11.47 -1.99 14.38
CA ASP A 281 -10.75 -1.41 13.24
C ASP A 281 -9.67 -2.35 12.73
N PHE A 282 -8.88 -2.89 13.65
CA PHE A 282 -7.86 -3.87 13.36
C PHE A 282 -8.39 -5.07 12.59
N LYS A 283 -9.53 -5.64 13.02
CA LYS A 283 -10.19 -6.74 12.32
C LYS A 283 -10.58 -6.32 10.90
N ASN A 284 -11.07 -5.10 10.71
CA ASN A 284 -11.44 -4.61 9.39
C ASN A 284 -10.22 -4.49 8.46
N ILE A 285 -9.11 -3.97 8.97
CA ILE A 285 -7.83 -3.84 8.24
C ILE A 285 -7.26 -5.20 7.86
N ILE A 286 -7.23 -6.17 8.79
CA ILE A 286 -6.74 -7.52 8.48
C ILE A 286 -7.59 -8.17 7.39
N LEU A 287 -8.91 -8.04 7.47
CA LEU A 287 -9.79 -8.59 6.43
C LEU A 287 -9.54 -7.94 5.08
N LEU A 288 -9.23 -6.64 5.03
CA LEU A 288 -8.82 -5.94 3.82
C LEU A 288 -7.51 -6.52 3.28
N PHE A 289 -6.46 -6.58 4.10
CA PHE A 289 -5.15 -7.09 3.70
C PHE A 289 -5.21 -8.55 3.23
N GLN A 290 -5.99 -9.39 3.92
CA GLN A 290 -6.25 -10.77 3.52
C GLN A 290 -7.01 -10.84 2.18
N SER A 291 -8.00 -9.97 1.96
CA SER A 291 -8.74 -9.90 0.70
C SER A 291 -7.87 -9.46 -0.47
N VAL A 292 -7.02 -8.44 -0.27
CA VAL A 292 -6.06 -7.98 -1.28
C VAL A 292 -5.05 -9.08 -1.62
N SER A 293 -4.52 -9.77 -0.61
CA SER A 293 -3.62 -10.88 -0.87
C SER A 293 -4.30 -11.99 -1.68
N TYR A 294 -5.54 -12.36 -1.38
CA TYR A 294 -6.24 -13.41 -2.13
C TYR A 294 -6.98 -12.95 -3.39
N LEU A 295 -6.83 -11.67 -3.79
CA LEU A 295 -7.56 -11.08 -4.90
C LEU A 295 -7.39 -11.87 -6.20
N THR A 296 -6.17 -12.31 -6.51
CA THR A 296 -5.86 -13.06 -7.74
C THR A 296 -6.46 -14.47 -7.77
N ASN A 297 -6.96 -14.97 -6.63
CA ASN A 297 -7.56 -16.29 -6.49
C ASN A 297 -9.10 -16.24 -6.64
N CYS A 298 -9.66 -15.12 -7.09
CA CYS A 298 -11.10 -14.85 -7.18
C CYS A 298 -11.89 -15.89 -8.00
N TYR A 299 -11.25 -16.54 -8.97
CA TYR A 299 -11.83 -17.58 -9.82
C TYR A 299 -12.08 -18.90 -9.07
N ASP A 300 -11.36 -19.17 -7.97
CA ASP A 300 -11.50 -20.40 -7.20
C ASP A 300 -12.63 -20.27 -6.17
N LYS A 301 -13.71 -21.04 -6.35
CA LYS A 301 -14.86 -21.07 -5.42
C LYS A 301 -14.48 -21.39 -3.97
N LYS A 302 -13.36 -22.08 -3.73
CA LYS A 302 -12.84 -22.39 -2.39
C LYS A 302 -11.96 -21.29 -1.81
N ALA A 303 -11.36 -20.44 -2.65
CA ALA A 303 -10.41 -19.41 -2.25
C ALA A 303 -10.87 -17.97 -2.58
N ASN A 304 -12.13 -17.78 -2.99
CA ASN A 304 -12.74 -16.49 -3.32
C ASN A 304 -13.07 -15.60 -2.10
N PHE A 305 -12.08 -15.39 -1.26
CA PHE A 305 -12.20 -14.63 -0.01
C PHE A 305 -12.61 -13.18 -0.28
N SER A 306 -11.95 -12.51 -1.23
CA SER A 306 -12.19 -11.11 -1.61
C SER A 306 -13.65 -10.83 -1.97
N LEU A 307 -14.26 -11.63 -2.86
CA LEU A 307 -15.69 -11.54 -3.22
C LEU A 307 -16.63 -11.51 -2.01
N ARG A 308 -16.30 -12.22 -0.93
CA ARG A 308 -17.16 -12.33 0.26
C ARG A 308 -16.91 -11.23 1.28
N PHE A 309 -15.68 -10.74 1.40
CA PHE A 309 -15.26 -9.89 2.51
C PHE A 309 -15.09 -8.41 2.11
N LEU A 310 -14.67 -8.08 0.88
CA LEU A 310 -14.55 -6.68 0.44
C LEU A 310 -15.86 -5.89 0.60
N PRO A 311 -17.05 -6.42 0.22
CA PRO A 311 -18.31 -5.71 0.46
C PRO A 311 -18.62 -5.49 1.94
N LYS A 312 -18.29 -6.46 2.80
CA LYS A 312 -18.52 -6.39 4.26
C LYS A 312 -17.60 -5.36 4.92
N ILE A 313 -16.34 -5.31 4.49
CA ILE A 313 -15.35 -4.34 4.98
C ILE A 313 -15.78 -2.93 4.63
N ARG A 314 -16.24 -2.71 3.39
CA ARG A 314 -16.75 -1.43 2.92
C ARG A 314 -17.95 -0.95 3.75
N ILE A 315 -18.94 -1.82 3.97
CA ILE A 315 -20.11 -1.50 4.80
C ILE A 315 -19.67 -1.14 6.22
N ALA A 316 -18.81 -1.96 6.84
CA ALA A 316 -18.31 -1.70 8.18
C ALA A 316 -17.52 -0.38 8.28
N ALA A 317 -16.74 -0.03 7.25
CA ALA A 317 -16.01 1.23 7.20
C ALA A 317 -16.95 2.44 7.09
N GLU A 318 -17.99 2.37 6.26
CA GLU A 318 -19.00 3.44 6.17
C GLU A 318 -19.81 3.59 7.46
N GLU A 319 -20.15 2.48 8.13
CA GLU A 319 -20.79 2.52 9.46
C GLU A 319 -19.89 3.18 10.50
N LEU A 320 -18.60 2.83 10.53
CA LEU A 320 -17.62 3.43 11.47
C LEU A 320 -17.36 4.91 11.17
N LYS A 321 -17.37 5.31 9.90
CA LYS A 321 -17.25 6.71 9.47
C LYS A 321 -18.42 7.58 9.96
N GLN A 322 -19.60 7.00 10.10
CA GLN A 322 -20.81 7.66 10.59
C GLN A 322 -20.93 7.65 12.12
N GLN A 323 -20.18 6.80 12.82
CA GLN A 323 -20.22 6.75 14.28
C GLN A 323 -19.61 8.02 14.89
N SER A 324 -20.37 8.65 15.77
CA SER A 324 -19.87 9.74 16.62
C SER A 324 -19.09 9.16 17.79
N GLU A 325 -17.78 9.32 17.76
CA GLU A 325 -16.89 8.90 18.85
C GLU A 325 -16.47 10.10 19.70
N ALA A 326 -16.30 9.90 21.01
CA ALA A 326 -15.73 10.87 21.92
C ALA A 326 -14.19 10.92 21.73
N VAL A 327 -13.75 11.54 20.64
CA VAL A 327 -12.34 11.70 20.25
C VAL A 327 -12.08 13.18 20.05
N ASN A 328 -10.83 13.64 20.27
CA ASN A 328 -10.37 14.99 19.96
C ASN A 328 -10.79 15.41 18.53
N SER A 329 -11.19 16.67 18.37
CA SER A 329 -11.81 17.21 17.15
C SER A 329 -10.91 17.09 15.91
N GLU A 330 -9.60 17.30 16.05
CA GLU A 330 -8.61 17.12 14.98
C GLU A 330 -8.57 15.67 14.48
N LEU A 331 -8.71 14.71 15.38
CA LEU A 331 -8.69 13.29 15.06
C LEU A 331 -10.00 12.84 14.39
N VAL A 332 -11.11 13.56 14.56
CA VAL A 332 -12.39 13.21 13.91
C VAL A 332 -12.25 13.26 12.39
N HIS A 333 -11.64 14.33 11.85
CA HIS A 333 -11.43 14.44 10.41
C HIS A 333 -10.45 13.38 9.90
N SER A 334 -9.36 13.15 10.63
CA SER A 334 -8.38 12.10 10.32
C SER A 334 -9.02 10.70 10.33
N ARG A 335 -9.83 10.36 11.34
CA ARG A 335 -10.56 9.08 11.44
C ARG A 335 -11.59 8.91 10.32
N LYS A 336 -12.37 9.94 10.02
CA LYS A 336 -13.31 9.90 8.88
C LYS A 336 -12.57 9.70 7.56
N SER A 337 -11.42 10.36 7.37
CA SER A 337 -10.57 10.18 6.20
C SER A 337 -9.98 8.79 6.12
N PHE A 338 -9.56 8.22 7.25
CA PHE A 338 -9.08 6.84 7.37
C PHE A 338 -10.15 5.82 6.93
N TYR A 339 -11.39 5.95 7.42
CA TYR A 339 -12.49 5.06 7.01
C TYR A 339 -12.92 5.26 5.57
N LYS A 340 -12.93 6.51 5.09
CA LYS A 340 -13.15 6.81 3.68
C LYS A 340 -12.11 6.13 2.80
N LEU A 341 -10.84 6.20 3.16
CA LEU A 341 -9.77 5.51 2.43
C LEU A 341 -9.99 4.00 2.37
N ILE A 342 -10.40 3.36 3.47
CA ILE A 342 -10.74 1.92 3.46
C ILE A 342 -11.89 1.63 2.48
N SER A 343 -12.94 2.45 2.49
CA SER A 343 -14.10 2.31 1.61
C SER A 343 -13.73 2.48 0.13
N ASP A 344 -12.91 3.49 -0.18
CA ASP A 344 -12.42 3.78 -1.52
C ASP A 344 -11.52 2.64 -2.04
N LEU A 345 -10.61 2.13 -1.20
CA LEU A 345 -9.78 0.95 -1.52
C LEU A 345 -10.62 -0.30 -1.78
N CYS A 346 -11.65 -0.57 -0.97
CA CYS A 346 -12.55 -1.68 -1.21
C CYS A 346 -13.25 -1.55 -2.56
N THR A 347 -13.71 -0.36 -2.93
CA THR A 347 -14.37 -0.09 -4.22
C THR A 347 -13.41 -0.36 -5.38
N TYR A 348 -12.18 0.12 -5.29
CA TYR A 348 -11.12 -0.17 -6.27
C TYR A 348 -10.89 -1.68 -6.44
N TYR A 349 -10.65 -2.41 -5.34
CA TYR A 349 -10.35 -3.85 -5.43
C TYR A 349 -11.54 -4.68 -5.90
N ILE A 350 -12.78 -4.28 -5.60
CA ILE A 350 -13.99 -4.91 -6.16
C ILE A 350 -14.03 -4.72 -7.69
N CYS A 351 -13.69 -3.53 -8.18
CA CYS A 351 -13.65 -3.27 -9.62
C CYS A 351 -12.56 -4.09 -10.30
N LEU A 352 -11.35 -4.13 -9.72
CA LEU A 352 -10.24 -4.94 -10.23
C LEU A 352 -10.58 -6.44 -10.27
N GLU A 353 -11.22 -6.96 -9.23
CA GLU A 353 -11.70 -8.35 -9.19
C GLU A 353 -12.75 -8.62 -10.28
N SER A 354 -13.68 -7.69 -10.49
CA SER A 354 -14.70 -7.76 -11.53
C SER A 354 -14.10 -7.78 -12.94
N LEU A 355 -13.08 -6.96 -13.20
CA LEU A 355 -12.34 -6.96 -14.47
C LEU A 355 -11.63 -8.29 -14.71
N ILE A 356 -10.99 -8.89 -13.70
CA ILE A 356 -10.33 -10.20 -13.80
C ILE A 356 -11.35 -11.30 -14.15
N LEU A 357 -12.49 -11.31 -13.47
CA LEU A 357 -13.47 -12.40 -13.60
C LEU A 357 -14.35 -12.28 -14.86
N THR A 358 -14.77 -11.06 -15.20
CA THR A 358 -15.85 -10.82 -16.17
C THR A 358 -15.46 -9.91 -17.32
N GLY A 359 -14.29 -9.26 -17.26
CA GLY A 359 -13.88 -8.27 -18.27
C GLY A 359 -14.58 -6.91 -18.13
N SER A 360 -15.43 -6.72 -17.12
CA SER A 360 -16.23 -5.50 -16.92
C SER A 360 -16.27 -5.10 -15.44
N CYS A 361 -16.48 -3.82 -15.17
CA CYS A 361 -16.69 -3.28 -13.84
C CYS A 361 -17.54 -2.00 -13.86
N ALA A 362 -18.03 -1.61 -12.67
CA ALA A 362 -18.65 -0.31 -12.46
C ALA A 362 -17.65 0.83 -12.74
N ASP A 363 -18.17 1.98 -13.13
CA ASP A 363 -17.35 3.18 -13.30
C ASP A 363 -16.97 3.76 -11.93
N ILE A 364 -15.77 4.32 -11.85
CA ILE A 364 -15.27 5.03 -10.67
C ILE A 364 -15.14 6.50 -11.05
N GLU A 365 -15.83 7.38 -10.32
CA GLU A 365 -15.97 8.81 -10.64
C GLU A 365 -14.96 9.69 -9.90
N ASP A 366 -13.69 9.27 -9.81
CA ASP A 366 -12.61 10.07 -9.21
C ASP A 366 -11.37 10.18 -10.12
N GLU A 367 -10.52 11.18 -9.84
CA GLU A 367 -9.32 11.51 -10.62
C GLU A 367 -8.05 10.83 -10.07
N SER A 368 -8.20 9.82 -9.22
CA SER A 368 -7.09 9.11 -8.61
C SER A 368 -6.36 8.20 -9.61
N ASP A 369 -5.10 7.88 -9.32
CA ASP A 369 -4.33 6.92 -10.13
C ASP A 369 -5.00 5.53 -10.17
N TYR A 370 -5.72 5.16 -9.10
CA TYR A 370 -6.55 3.96 -9.03
C TYR A 370 -7.65 3.95 -10.10
N SER A 371 -8.38 5.06 -10.22
CA SER A 371 -9.44 5.25 -11.23
C SER A 371 -8.91 5.17 -12.65
N LYS A 372 -7.85 5.92 -12.92
CA LYS A 372 -7.18 5.96 -14.24
C LYS A 372 -6.75 4.56 -14.66
N LEU A 373 -6.21 3.76 -13.74
CA LEU A 373 -5.84 2.38 -14.01
C LEU A 373 -7.07 1.51 -14.35
N VAL A 374 -8.14 1.58 -13.56
CA VAL A 374 -9.37 0.82 -13.84
C VAL A 374 -9.96 1.19 -15.20
N ILE A 375 -10.00 2.48 -15.54
CA ILE A 375 -10.48 2.97 -16.84
C ILE A 375 -9.59 2.46 -17.97
N ALA A 376 -8.26 2.52 -17.82
CA ALA A 376 -7.31 2.02 -18.81
C ALA A 376 -7.48 0.51 -19.06
N MET A 377 -7.59 -0.28 -17.99
CA MET A 377 -7.80 -1.73 -18.06
C MET A 377 -9.15 -2.07 -18.70
N LYS A 378 -10.23 -1.36 -18.32
CA LYS A 378 -11.56 -1.51 -18.92
C LYS A 378 -11.51 -1.23 -20.42
N ALA A 379 -10.89 -0.12 -20.84
CA ALA A 379 -10.72 0.22 -22.26
C ALA A 379 -9.93 -0.85 -23.02
N GLN A 380 -8.85 -1.38 -22.43
CA GLN A 380 -8.05 -2.44 -23.04
C GLN A 380 -8.87 -3.73 -23.22
N LEU A 381 -9.67 -4.10 -22.22
CA LEU A 381 -10.53 -5.29 -22.26
C LEU A 381 -11.69 -5.14 -23.24
N THR A 382 -12.21 -3.93 -23.44
CA THR A 382 -13.22 -3.61 -24.47
C THR A 382 -12.63 -3.30 -25.84
N HIS A 383 -11.34 -3.55 -26.05
CA HIS A 383 -10.62 -3.33 -27.31
C HIS A 383 -10.52 -1.88 -27.80
N ASP A 384 -10.77 -0.91 -26.92
CA ASP A 384 -10.54 0.51 -27.19
C ASP A 384 -9.05 0.83 -26.95
N THR A 385 -8.23 0.47 -27.93
CA THR A 385 -6.75 0.52 -27.82
C THR A 385 -6.24 1.96 -27.68
N GLU A 386 -6.84 2.91 -28.38
CA GLU A 386 -6.43 4.31 -28.34
C GLU A 386 -6.68 4.90 -26.95
N ARG A 387 -7.89 4.71 -26.41
CA ARG A 387 -8.23 5.16 -25.06
C ARG A 387 -7.42 4.46 -23.99
N ALA A 388 -7.14 3.15 -24.14
CA ALA A 388 -6.28 2.42 -23.21
C ALA A 388 -4.87 3.01 -23.16
N LEU A 389 -4.27 3.29 -24.32
CA LEU A 389 -2.93 3.89 -24.41
C LEU A 389 -2.90 5.31 -23.82
N ASP A 390 -3.90 6.14 -24.08
CA ASP A 390 -4.05 7.47 -23.48
C ASP A 390 -4.06 7.39 -21.95
N LYS A 391 -4.93 6.54 -21.38
CA LYS A 391 -5.07 6.40 -19.93
C LYS A 391 -3.87 5.73 -19.26
N PHE A 392 -3.20 4.79 -19.93
CA PHE A 392 -1.93 4.24 -19.42
C PHE A 392 -0.80 5.27 -19.47
N ALA A 393 -0.81 6.23 -20.41
CA ALA A 393 0.16 7.31 -20.46
C ALA A 393 -0.05 8.30 -19.29
N ASP A 394 -1.29 8.58 -18.90
CA ASP A 394 -1.60 9.40 -17.72
C ASP A 394 -0.95 8.86 -16.43
N LEU A 395 -0.76 7.55 -16.32
CA LEU A 395 -0.12 6.90 -15.15
C LEU A 395 1.41 6.96 -15.16
N GLN A 396 2.04 7.40 -16.26
CA GLN A 396 3.50 7.35 -16.42
C GLN A 396 4.22 8.61 -15.92
N HIS A 397 3.46 9.63 -15.49
CA HIS A 397 4.04 10.90 -15.06
C HIS A 397 4.90 10.77 -13.79
N PRO A 398 5.95 11.59 -13.59
CA PRO A 398 6.89 11.44 -12.48
C PRO A 398 6.29 11.47 -11.07
N LYS A 399 5.13 12.10 -10.90
CA LYS A 399 4.43 12.22 -9.61
C LYS A 399 3.54 11.01 -9.25
N ALA A 400 3.32 10.08 -10.19
CA ALA A 400 2.47 8.91 -9.95
C ALA A 400 3.25 7.91 -9.09
N ALA A 401 2.54 7.11 -8.31
CA ALA A 401 3.20 6.07 -7.54
C ALA A 401 3.96 5.11 -8.48
N LEU A 402 5.12 4.63 -8.04
CA LEU A 402 6.03 3.87 -8.88
C LEU A 402 5.40 2.58 -9.42
N GLU A 403 4.56 1.92 -8.63
CA GLU A 403 3.81 0.73 -9.04
C GLU A 403 2.84 1.04 -10.19
N PHE A 404 2.07 2.13 -10.13
CA PHE A 404 1.19 2.55 -11.23
C PHE A 404 1.96 2.89 -12.50
N ARG A 405 3.10 3.57 -12.37
CA ARG A 405 3.99 3.85 -13.51
C ARG A 405 4.47 2.56 -14.15
N MET A 406 4.88 1.57 -13.34
CA MET A 406 5.33 0.27 -13.83
C MET A 406 4.21 -0.48 -14.56
N ILE A 407 3.00 -0.53 -13.99
CA ILE A 407 1.83 -1.13 -14.63
C ILE A 407 1.52 -0.44 -15.97
N GLY A 408 1.50 0.89 -15.99
CA GLY A 408 1.24 1.68 -17.20
C GLY A 408 2.27 1.42 -18.31
N LEU A 409 3.56 1.37 -17.97
CA LEU A 409 4.63 1.07 -18.93
C LEU A 409 4.51 -0.36 -19.48
N CYS A 410 4.33 -1.36 -18.61
CA CYS A 410 4.18 -2.77 -19.01
C CYS A 410 2.95 -3.00 -19.90
N SER A 411 1.82 -2.37 -19.59
CA SER A 411 0.60 -2.46 -20.41
C SER A 411 0.78 -1.78 -21.76
N THR A 412 1.38 -0.58 -21.78
CA THR A 412 1.73 0.13 -23.03
C THR A 412 2.65 -0.71 -23.89
N PHE A 413 3.67 -1.34 -23.29
CA PHE A 413 4.62 -2.20 -23.99
C PHE A 413 3.92 -3.41 -24.61
N THR A 414 3.05 -4.06 -23.86
CA THR A 414 2.27 -5.21 -24.32
C THR A 414 1.40 -4.85 -25.53
N ILE A 415 0.69 -3.72 -25.48
CA ILE A 415 -0.16 -3.23 -26.58
C ILE A 415 0.69 -2.93 -27.83
N ARG A 416 1.81 -2.22 -27.67
CA ARG A 416 2.68 -1.82 -28.79
C ARG A 416 3.38 -3.02 -29.44
N ILE A 417 3.84 -3.99 -28.65
CA ILE A 417 4.40 -5.25 -29.16
C ILE A 417 3.34 -6.04 -29.94
N ALA A 418 2.12 -6.12 -29.43
CA ALA A 418 1.03 -6.80 -30.13
C ALA A 418 0.71 -6.12 -31.48
N ALA A 419 0.74 -4.79 -31.53
CA ALA A 419 0.58 -4.03 -32.77
C ALA A 419 1.73 -4.28 -33.77
N MET A 420 2.99 -4.29 -33.31
CA MET A 420 4.15 -4.63 -34.14
C MET A 420 4.05 -6.07 -34.68
N SER A 421 3.69 -7.03 -33.83
CA SER A 421 3.52 -8.43 -34.24
C SER A 421 2.36 -8.61 -35.25
N ARG A 422 1.36 -7.73 -35.23
CA ARG A 422 0.30 -7.74 -36.25
C ARG A 422 0.78 -7.19 -37.59
N ALA A 423 1.59 -6.12 -37.57
CA ALA A 423 2.17 -5.54 -38.78
C ALA A 423 3.24 -6.46 -39.40
N GLY A 424 3.98 -7.21 -38.59
CA GLY A 424 4.99 -8.16 -39.06
C GLY A 424 6.15 -7.48 -39.77
N GLY A 425 6.47 -7.89 -41.01
CA GLY A 425 7.62 -7.35 -41.76
C GLY A 425 7.48 -5.88 -42.19
N THR A 426 6.35 -5.22 -41.94
CA THR A 426 6.07 -3.83 -42.33
C THR A 426 6.18 -2.83 -41.18
N VAL A 427 6.68 -3.26 -40.02
CA VAL A 427 6.88 -2.39 -38.86
C VAL A 427 7.84 -1.25 -39.20
N SER A 428 7.42 -0.02 -38.92
CA SER A 428 8.26 1.16 -39.14
C SER A 428 9.43 1.20 -38.15
N PHE A 429 10.58 1.73 -38.60
CA PHE A 429 11.74 1.90 -37.71
C PHE A 429 11.45 2.78 -36.48
N PRO A 430 10.69 3.90 -36.58
CA PRO A 430 10.29 4.67 -35.41
C PRO A 430 9.47 3.86 -34.39
N ASP A 431 8.52 3.03 -34.83
CA ASP A 431 7.72 2.20 -33.92
C ASP A 431 8.59 1.16 -33.21
N TYR A 432 9.54 0.55 -33.94
CA TYR A 432 10.51 -0.38 -33.37
C TYR A 432 11.40 0.28 -32.31
N GLN A 433 11.90 1.48 -32.58
CA GLN A 433 12.70 2.24 -31.62
C GLN A 433 11.89 2.63 -30.38
N ALA A 434 10.66 3.12 -30.55
CA ALA A 434 9.80 3.52 -29.45
C ALA A 434 9.54 2.36 -28.47
N VAL A 435 9.31 1.16 -28.99
CA VAL A 435 9.13 -0.05 -28.15
C VAL A 435 10.41 -0.48 -27.45
N THR A 436 11.56 -0.33 -28.11
CA THR A 436 12.87 -0.59 -27.50
C THR A 436 13.17 0.38 -26.36
N GLU A 437 12.87 1.67 -26.53
CA GLU A 437 13.02 2.68 -25.47
C GLU A 437 12.06 2.46 -24.31
N LEU A 438 10.84 1.99 -24.61
CA LEU A 438 9.87 1.64 -23.58
C LEU A 438 10.37 0.46 -22.72
N TRP A 439 10.97 -0.57 -23.34
CA TRP A 439 11.59 -1.66 -22.59
C TRP A 439 12.78 -1.19 -21.71
N LYS A 440 13.61 -0.28 -22.23
CA LYS A 440 14.68 0.36 -21.45
C LYS A 440 14.13 1.13 -20.24
N SER A 441 13.00 1.82 -20.43
CA SER A 441 12.34 2.55 -19.33
C SER A 441 11.80 1.61 -18.25
N ILE A 442 11.18 0.49 -18.65
CA ILE A 442 10.69 -0.54 -17.73
C ILE A 442 11.85 -1.16 -16.94
N THR A 443 12.91 -1.57 -17.63
CA THR A 443 14.08 -2.20 -17.00
C THR A 443 14.80 -1.24 -16.05
N SER A 444 14.97 0.02 -16.44
CA SER A 444 15.53 1.07 -15.58
C SER A 444 14.68 1.31 -14.33
N LEU A 445 13.35 1.33 -14.45
CA LEU A 445 12.46 1.51 -13.31
C LEU A 445 12.51 0.29 -12.37
N CYS A 446 12.54 -0.91 -12.94
CA CYS A 446 12.67 -2.17 -12.22
C CYS A 446 13.97 -2.25 -11.42
N SER A 447 15.11 -1.89 -12.02
CA SER A 447 16.43 -2.00 -11.40
C SER A 447 16.71 -0.92 -10.35
N SER A 448 16.07 0.25 -10.47
CA SER A 448 16.23 1.35 -9.52
C SER A 448 15.37 1.21 -8.26
N HIS A 449 14.43 0.27 -8.24
CA HIS A 449 13.47 0.09 -7.16
C HIS A 449 13.32 -1.39 -6.78
N ASP A 450 12.51 -1.67 -5.76
CA ASP A 450 12.45 -2.97 -5.12
C ASP A 450 11.50 -4.00 -5.78
N PHE A 451 11.21 -3.84 -7.08
CA PHE A 451 10.32 -4.77 -7.80
C PHE A 451 10.88 -6.20 -7.89
N HIS A 452 12.21 -6.34 -7.81
CA HIS A 452 12.90 -7.63 -7.89
C HIS A 452 12.67 -8.53 -6.66
N GLN A 453 12.28 -7.97 -5.51
CA GLN A 453 11.90 -8.76 -4.33
C GLN A 453 10.53 -9.42 -4.47
N ASN A 454 9.73 -9.03 -5.45
CA ASN A 454 8.46 -9.66 -5.77
C ASN A 454 8.61 -10.60 -6.97
N HIS A 455 8.49 -11.90 -6.73
CA HIS A 455 8.65 -12.93 -7.76
C HIS A 455 7.56 -12.92 -8.84
N ILE A 456 6.38 -12.33 -8.57
CA ILE A 456 5.33 -12.13 -9.58
C ILE A 456 5.80 -11.08 -10.60
N TRP A 457 6.39 -9.98 -10.13
CA TRP A 457 6.96 -8.95 -11.01
C TRP A 457 8.14 -9.48 -11.83
N ASP A 458 9.13 -10.14 -11.23
CA ASP A 458 10.28 -10.68 -11.99
C ASP A 458 9.84 -11.75 -13.00
N CYS A 459 8.92 -12.66 -12.63
CA CYS A 459 8.38 -13.62 -13.58
C CYS A 459 7.59 -12.94 -14.73
N THR A 460 6.85 -11.88 -14.45
CA THR A 460 6.14 -11.10 -15.49
C THR A 460 7.12 -10.46 -16.47
N MET A 461 8.23 -9.91 -15.98
CA MET A 461 9.30 -9.37 -16.82
C MET A 461 9.90 -10.44 -17.74
N VAL A 462 10.15 -11.66 -17.24
CA VAL A 462 10.60 -12.80 -18.05
C VAL A 462 9.59 -13.11 -19.16
N ILE A 463 8.30 -13.18 -18.83
CA ILE A 463 7.23 -13.50 -19.78
C ILE A 463 7.15 -12.43 -20.88
N LEU A 464 7.12 -11.15 -20.53
CA LEU A 464 7.03 -10.05 -21.50
C LEU A 464 8.23 -10.02 -22.45
N TRP A 465 9.44 -10.28 -21.92
CA TRP A 465 10.63 -10.35 -22.76
C TRP A 465 10.57 -11.52 -23.74
N ILE A 466 10.20 -12.73 -23.28
CA ILE A 466 10.13 -13.91 -24.16
C ILE A 466 9.07 -13.71 -25.26
N CYS A 467 7.91 -13.17 -24.91
CA CYS A 467 6.85 -12.87 -25.88
C CYS A 467 7.29 -11.89 -26.99
N SER A 468 8.19 -10.97 -26.69
CA SER A 468 8.65 -9.93 -27.64
C SER A 468 9.90 -10.30 -28.45
N HIS A 469 10.59 -11.40 -28.12
CA HIS A 469 11.89 -11.75 -28.74
C HIS A 469 11.90 -13.11 -29.46
N PHE A 470 10.88 -13.95 -29.28
CA PHE A 470 10.84 -15.31 -29.85
C PHE A 470 9.63 -15.54 -30.75
N GLN A 471 9.85 -16.29 -31.83
CA GLN A 471 8.79 -16.99 -32.54
C GLN A 471 8.45 -18.28 -31.77
N PRO A 472 7.18 -18.72 -31.76
CA PRO A 472 6.05 -18.16 -32.52
C PRO A 472 5.29 -17.02 -31.82
N PHE A 473 5.76 -16.51 -30.68
CA PHE A 473 5.01 -15.54 -29.86
C PHE A 473 4.89 -14.14 -30.47
N THR A 474 5.91 -13.71 -31.21
CA THR A 474 5.86 -12.50 -32.04
C THR A 474 6.35 -12.79 -33.46
N THR A 475 5.77 -12.10 -34.45
CA THR A 475 6.24 -12.12 -35.84
C THR A 475 7.31 -11.04 -36.09
N ALA A 476 7.31 -9.96 -35.30
CA ALA A 476 8.26 -8.85 -35.36
C ALA A 476 9.14 -8.89 -34.09
N LYS A 477 10.28 -9.59 -34.18
CA LYS A 477 11.18 -9.83 -33.03
C LYS A 477 12.01 -8.59 -32.71
N LEU A 478 12.16 -8.29 -31.43
CA LEU A 478 13.17 -7.34 -30.95
C LEU A 478 14.58 -7.97 -30.95
N SER A 479 15.61 -7.11 -30.94
CA SER A 479 17.02 -7.52 -30.88
C SER A 479 17.32 -8.22 -29.55
N LYS A 480 18.18 -9.25 -29.60
CA LYS A 480 18.58 -10.06 -28.43
C LYS A 480 19.95 -9.68 -27.85
N GLU A 481 20.53 -8.57 -28.30
CA GLU A 481 21.90 -8.18 -27.95
C GLU A 481 22.12 -7.99 -26.43
N ASP A 482 21.04 -7.80 -25.66
CA ASP A 482 21.03 -7.68 -24.19
C ASP A 482 20.35 -8.86 -23.48
N ASP A 483 20.60 -10.14 -23.81
CA ASP A 483 19.99 -11.29 -23.10
C ASP A 483 20.61 -11.47 -21.69
N PRO A 484 19.92 -11.08 -20.60
CA PRO A 484 20.40 -11.22 -19.23
C PRO A 484 20.15 -12.63 -18.66
N GLY A 485 19.89 -13.63 -19.53
CA GLY A 485 19.59 -15.01 -19.13
C GLY A 485 18.10 -15.25 -18.86
N PHE A 486 17.19 -14.58 -19.59
CA PHE A 486 15.75 -14.72 -19.38
C PHE A 486 15.24 -16.16 -19.60
N LEU A 487 15.85 -16.94 -20.49
CA LEU A 487 15.53 -18.37 -20.65
C LEU A 487 15.87 -19.20 -19.41
N LYS A 488 16.98 -18.88 -18.72
CA LYS A 488 17.35 -19.54 -17.46
C LYS A 488 16.35 -19.17 -16.37
N LYS A 489 15.94 -17.89 -16.29
CA LYS A 489 14.89 -17.44 -15.38
C LYS A 489 13.53 -18.11 -15.65
N LEU A 490 13.16 -18.30 -16.92
CA LEU A 490 11.96 -19.04 -17.28
C LEU A 490 12.02 -20.48 -16.76
N ALA A 491 13.14 -21.16 -16.98
CA ALA A 491 13.34 -22.52 -16.47
C ALA A 491 13.27 -22.58 -14.94
N PHE A 492 13.87 -21.59 -14.26
CA PHE A 492 13.82 -21.44 -12.80
C PHE A 492 12.39 -21.33 -12.27
N TYR A 493 11.56 -20.42 -12.82
CA TYR A 493 10.17 -20.29 -12.38
C TYR A 493 9.31 -21.49 -12.77
N PHE A 494 9.52 -22.05 -13.96
CA PHE A 494 8.77 -23.22 -14.43
C PHE A 494 9.04 -24.47 -13.59
N SER A 495 10.26 -24.64 -13.05
CA SER A 495 10.66 -25.85 -12.30
C SER A 495 9.77 -26.13 -11.08
N ALA A 496 9.25 -25.08 -10.45
CA ALA A 496 8.39 -25.15 -9.27
C ALA A 496 6.89 -24.97 -9.58
N ASN A 497 6.55 -24.35 -10.71
CA ASN A 497 5.17 -23.96 -11.04
C ASN A 497 4.59 -24.70 -12.26
N SER A 498 5.27 -25.76 -12.72
CA SER A 498 4.83 -26.60 -13.83
C SER A 498 3.57 -27.41 -13.49
N PHE A 499 2.56 -27.35 -14.37
CA PHE A 499 1.35 -28.18 -14.23
C PHE A 499 1.65 -29.68 -14.26
N ALA A 500 2.70 -30.09 -14.98
CA ALA A 500 3.06 -31.49 -15.13
C ALA A 500 3.64 -32.12 -13.87
N ARG A 501 4.31 -31.31 -13.04
CA ARG A 501 4.87 -31.73 -11.76
C ARG A 501 3.85 -31.64 -10.63
N THR A 502 3.00 -30.61 -10.63
CA THR A 502 1.92 -30.47 -9.63
C THR A 502 0.96 -31.67 -9.65
N ALA A 503 0.71 -32.26 -10.82
CA ALA A 503 -0.09 -33.48 -10.95
C ALA A 503 0.60 -34.76 -10.43
N LYS A 504 1.93 -34.75 -10.26
CA LYS A 504 2.74 -35.91 -9.83
C LYS A 504 3.17 -35.83 -8.35
N ASN A 505 3.20 -34.63 -7.76
CA ASN A 505 3.80 -34.37 -6.44
C ASN A 505 2.80 -34.13 -5.29
N GLU A 506 1.58 -34.69 -5.34
CA GLU A 506 0.67 -34.64 -4.17
C GLU A 506 1.20 -35.41 -2.93
N CYS A 507 2.36 -36.09 -3.02
CA CYS A 507 3.03 -36.80 -1.92
C CYS A 507 4.49 -36.38 -1.71
N GLY A 508 4.78 -35.12 -1.38
CA GLY A 508 6.15 -34.72 -0.99
C GLY A 508 6.22 -33.39 -0.23
N GLY A 509 6.78 -33.42 0.98
CA GLY A 509 7.07 -32.22 1.78
C GLY A 509 8.11 -31.28 1.13
N PRO A 510 8.36 -30.10 1.72
CA PRO A 510 9.15 -29.05 1.09
C PRO A 510 10.62 -29.46 0.98
N ILE A 511 11.07 -29.76 -0.23
CA ILE A 511 12.49 -29.91 -0.54
C ILE A 511 13.05 -28.50 -0.80
N GLN A 512 13.80 -27.97 0.15
CA GLN A 512 14.60 -26.74 -0.02
C GLN A 512 15.84 -27.06 -0.86
N ASN A 513 15.67 -27.26 -2.17
CA ASN A 513 16.80 -27.30 -3.10
C ASN A 513 16.97 -25.90 -3.73
N PRO A 514 18.17 -25.29 -3.67
CA PRO A 514 18.46 -23.97 -4.25
C PRO A 514 18.35 -23.93 -5.78
N GLU A 515 18.20 -25.08 -6.45
CA GLU A 515 17.95 -25.20 -7.89
C GLU A 515 16.47 -25.11 -8.28
N HIS A 516 15.53 -24.97 -7.34
CA HIS A 516 14.10 -24.87 -7.64
C HIS A 516 13.58 -23.45 -7.39
N GLY A 517 12.82 -22.93 -8.35
CA GLY A 517 12.18 -21.63 -8.22
C GLY A 517 11.20 -21.56 -7.04
N PRO A 518 10.82 -20.34 -6.62
CA PRO A 518 9.79 -20.14 -5.62
C PRO A 518 8.41 -20.52 -6.19
N ASN A 519 7.53 -21.01 -5.32
CA ASN A 519 6.12 -21.19 -5.66
C ASN A 519 5.46 -19.82 -5.81
N LEU A 520 4.94 -19.54 -7.00
CA LEU A 520 4.23 -18.30 -7.29
C LEU A 520 2.81 -18.37 -6.72
N LYS A 521 2.30 -17.22 -6.29
CA LYS A 521 0.91 -17.07 -5.92
C LYS A 521 0.01 -17.41 -7.10
N LYS A 522 -1.15 -18.03 -6.85
CA LYS A 522 -2.08 -18.57 -7.87
C LYS A 522 -2.79 -17.50 -8.71
N SER A 523 -2.03 -16.61 -9.34
CA SER A 523 -2.51 -15.76 -10.44
C SER A 523 -2.64 -16.62 -11.69
N LEU A 524 -3.88 -16.76 -12.17
CA LEU A 524 -4.23 -17.69 -13.23
C LEU A 524 -3.57 -17.32 -14.57
N LEU A 525 -3.58 -16.04 -14.94
CA LEU A 525 -2.96 -15.56 -16.18
C LEU A 525 -1.44 -15.78 -16.16
N LEU A 526 -0.79 -15.50 -15.03
CA LEU A 526 0.65 -15.69 -14.89
C LEU A 526 1.03 -17.17 -15.03
N HIS A 527 0.33 -18.06 -14.32
CA HIS A 527 0.55 -19.50 -14.41
C HIS A 527 0.28 -20.03 -15.81
N PHE A 528 -0.78 -19.53 -16.47
CA PHE A 528 -1.10 -19.85 -17.84
C PHE A 528 0.06 -19.49 -18.77
N LEU A 529 0.54 -18.23 -18.72
CA LEU A 529 1.60 -17.74 -19.62
C LEU A 529 2.93 -18.44 -19.34
N LEU A 530 3.31 -18.60 -18.07
CA LEU A 530 4.53 -19.33 -17.68
C LEU A 530 4.55 -20.74 -18.27
N ASN A 531 3.48 -21.50 -18.07
CA ASN A 531 3.39 -22.88 -18.55
C ASN A 531 3.26 -22.95 -20.07
N TYR A 532 2.50 -22.04 -20.69
CA TYR A 532 2.36 -21.97 -22.14
C TYR A 532 3.70 -21.71 -22.84
N LEU A 533 4.45 -20.69 -22.37
CA LEU A 533 5.76 -20.35 -22.92
C LEU A 533 6.79 -21.45 -22.66
N ALA A 534 6.87 -21.97 -21.44
CA ALA A 534 7.81 -23.04 -21.11
C ALA A 534 7.53 -24.35 -21.87
N SER A 535 6.27 -24.70 -22.10
CA SER A 535 5.89 -25.87 -22.92
C SER A 535 6.40 -25.74 -24.35
N ALA A 536 6.34 -24.53 -24.92
CA ALA A 536 6.81 -24.27 -26.27
C ALA A 536 8.34 -24.21 -26.38
N VAL A 537 9.04 -23.70 -25.35
CA VAL A 537 10.49 -23.41 -25.42
C VAL A 537 11.38 -24.45 -24.73
N LEU A 538 10.94 -25.02 -23.61
CA LEU A 538 11.78 -25.83 -22.71
C LEU A 538 11.41 -27.31 -22.70
N VAL A 539 10.12 -27.63 -22.87
CA VAL A 539 9.65 -29.02 -22.81
C VAL A 539 9.92 -29.70 -24.16
N ASN A 540 10.48 -30.91 -24.12
CA ASN A 540 10.72 -31.72 -25.31
C ASN A 540 9.76 -32.91 -25.42
N ASP A 541 9.30 -33.45 -24.30
CA ASP A 541 8.37 -34.57 -24.27
C ASP A 541 6.97 -34.17 -24.76
N LEU A 542 6.45 -34.93 -25.74
CA LEU A 542 5.20 -34.59 -26.42
C LEU A 542 3.97 -34.87 -25.54
N GLU A 543 4.03 -35.88 -24.66
CA GLU A 543 2.94 -36.17 -23.73
C GLU A 543 2.81 -35.08 -22.67
N GLU A 544 3.94 -34.62 -22.14
CA GLU A 544 4.01 -33.49 -21.23
C GLU A 544 3.49 -32.21 -21.90
N LYS A 545 3.88 -31.92 -23.15
CA LYS A 545 3.30 -30.80 -23.92
C LYS A 545 1.79 -30.90 -24.06
N CYS A 546 1.28 -32.08 -24.44
CA CYS A 546 -0.15 -32.34 -24.55
C CYS A 546 -0.86 -32.05 -23.22
N MET A 547 -0.31 -32.52 -22.10
CA MET A 547 -0.90 -32.31 -20.78
C MET A 547 -0.91 -30.83 -20.38
N ILE A 548 0.23 -30.13 -20.49
CA ILE A 548 0.33 -28.71 -20.13
C ILE A 548 -0.64 -27.87 -20.99
N THR A 549 -0.65 -28.08 -22.30
CA THR A 549 -1.52 -27.31 -23.21
C THR A 549 -3.00 -27.60 -22.99
N ASN A 550 -3.37 -28.85 -22.65
CA ASN A 550 -4.73 -29.17 -22.26
C ASN A 550 -5.14 -28.42 -20.97
N THR A 551 -4.27 -28.43 -19.96
CA THR A 551 -4.51 -27.70 -18.71
C THR A 551 -4.66 -26.21 -18.97
N CYS A 552 -3.77 -25.59 -19.74
CA CYS A 552 -3.90 -24.18 -20.16
C CYS A 552 -5.25 -23.91 -20.83
N PHE A 553 -5.69 -24.78 -21.76
CA PHE A 553 -6.96 -24.63 -22.46
C PHE A 553 -8.17 -24.67 -21.50
N HIS A 554 -8.15 -25.57 -20.51
CA HIS A 554 -9.17 -25.64 -19.48
C HIS A 554 -9.15 -24.43 -18.53
N LEU A 555 -7.96 -23.96 -18.15
CA LEU A 555 -7.79 -22.78 -17.29
C LEU A 555 -8.31 -21.52 -17.97
N GLY A 556 -8.16 -21.41 -19.29
CA GLY A 556 -8.66 -20.31 -20.14
C GLY A 556 -10.10 -19.88 -19.86
N LYS A 557 -10.95 -20.83 -19.43
CA LYS A 557 -12.37 -20.61 -19.14
C LYS A 557 -12.68 -20.11 -17.71
N GLN A 558 -11.72 -20.18 -16.79
CA GLN A 558 -12.00 -19.92 -15.36
C GLN A 558 -12.06 -18.43 -15.00
N GLN A 559 -11.53 -17.56 -15.87
CA GLN A 559 -11.61 -16.10 -15.76
C GLN A 559 -11.77 -15.49 -17.15
N HIS A 560 -11.98 -14.18 -17.26
CA HIS A 560 -12.16 -13.52 -18.54
C HIS A 560 -10.82 -13.42 -19.33
N MET A 561 -10.55 -14.42 -20.17
CA MET A 561 -9.38 -14.45 -21.06
C MET A 561 -9.65 -15.21 -22.37
N PRO A 562 -10.66 -14.81 -23.15
CA PRO A 562 -11.15 -15.60 -24.29
C PRO A 562 -10.09 -15.81 -25.39
N LEU A 563 -9.23 -14.82 -25.64
CA LEU A 563 -8.10 -14.96 -26.58
C LEU A 563 -7.01 -15.93 -26.10
N MET A 564 -6.82 -16.07 -24.78
CA MET A 564 -5.88 -17.03 -24.21
C MET A 564 -6.43 -18.45 -24.30
N GLU A 565 -7.74 -18.64 -24.05
CA GLU A 565 -8.42 -19.92 -24.31
C GLU A 565 -8.27 -20.34 -25.78
N TYR A 566 -8.49 -19.41 -26.72
CA TYR A 566 -8.30 -19.70 -28.14
C TYR A 566 -6.86 -20.11 -28.48
N THR A 567 -5.87 -19.32 -28.05
CA THR A 567 -4.46 -19.55 -28.37
C THR A 567 -3.92 -20.86 -27.79
N SER A 568 -4.29 -21.19 -26.55
CA SER A 568 -3.93 -22.48 -25.94
C SER A 568 -4.65 -23.66 -26.60
N GLY A 569 -5.92 -23.50 -26.99
CA GLY A 569 -6.65 -24.52 -27.73
C GLY A 569 -6.01 -24.85 -29.08
N LEU A 570 -5.52 -23.85 -29.82
CA LEU A 570 -4.76 -24.06 -31.06
C LEU A 570 -3.48 -24.85 -30.80
N SER A 571 -2.70 -24.45 -29.79
CA SER A 571 -1.47 -25.18 -29.42
C SER A 571 -1.76 -26.62 -28.98
N HIS A 572 -2.83 -26.83 -28.21
CA HIS A 572 -3.26 -28.16 -27.80
C HIS A 572 -3.70 -29.02 -28.99
N LEU A 573 -4.45 -28.44 -29.94
CA LEU A 573 -4.86 -29.12 -31.17
C LEU A 573 -3.65 -29.60 -31.99
N LEU A 574 -2.63 -28.76 -32.13
CA LEU A 574 -1.38 -29.09 -32.82
C LEU A 574 -0.65 -30.25 -32.11
N ASN A 575 -0.48 -30.16 -30.79
CA ASN A 575 0.18 -31.20 -30.00
C ASN A 575 -0.58 -32.54 -30.06
N CYS A 576 -1.91 -32.52 -29.96
CA CYS A 576 -2.74 -33.73 -30.11
C CYS A 576 -2.65 -34.33 -31.52
N GLY A 577 -2.55 -33.49 -32.55
CA GLY A 577 -2.32 -33.93 -33.93
C GLY A 577 -0.96 -34.62 -34.09
N LEU A 578 0.11 -34.00 -33.57
CA LEU A 578 1.45 -34.57 -33.57
C LEU A 578 1.53 -35.88 -32.76
N ALA A 579 0.80 -35.96 -31.64
CA ALA A 579 0.73 -37.15 -30.79
C ALA A 579 -0.24 -38.22 -31.32
N MET A 580 -0.87 -38.01 -32.49
CA MET A 580 -1.85 -38.91 -33.10
C MET A 580 -3.06 -39.25 -32.20
N LYS A 581 -3.45 -38.35 -31.29
CA LYS A 581 -4.61 -38.51 -30.41
C LYS A 581 -5.91 -38.10 -31.11
N SER A 582 -6.37 -38.91 -32.05
CA SER A 582 -7.50 -38.60 -32.95
C SER A 582 -8.80 -38.18 -32.23
N LYS A 583 -9.12 -38.82 -31.09
CA LYS A 583 -10.26 -38.47 -30.24
C LYS A 583 -10.14 -37.05 -29.67
N ASP A 584 -8.97 -36.71 -29.11
CA ASP A 584 -8.72 -35.41 -28.48
C ASP A 584 -8.67 -34.29 -29.54
N VAL A 585 -8.15 -34.57 -30.73
CA VAL A 585 -8.21 -33.67 -31.89
C VAL A 585 -9.66 -33.30 -32.24
N SER A 586 -10.55 -34.31 -32.30
CA SER A 586 -11.97 -34.08 -32.61
C SER A 586 -12.66 -33.21 -31.56
N ILE A 587 -12.45 -33.53 -30.27
CA ILE A 587 -13.01 -32.77 -29.13
C ILE A 587 -12.49 -31.34 -29.13
N THR A 588 -11.17 -31.15 -29.24
CA THR A 588 -10.52 -29.83 -29.20
C THR A 588 -10.97 -28.97 -30.37
N ARG A 589 -11.08 -29.54 -31.57
CA ARG A 589 -11.56 -28.83 -32.77
C ARG A 589 -12.99 -28.34 -32.60
N ASN A 590 -13.90 -29.18 -32.08
CA ASN A 590 -15.28 -28.79 -31.87
C ASN A 590 -15.38 -27.66 -30.84
N ARG A 591 -14.63 -27.76 -29.74
CA ARG A 591 -14.60 -26.69 -28.73
C ARG A 591 -13.99 -25.39 -29.24
N LEU A 592 -12.94 -25.45 -30.06
CA LEU A 592 -12.38 -24.26 -30.70
C LEU A 592 -13.39 -23.57 -31.62
N LYS A 593 -14.25 -24.30 -32.32
CA LYS A 593 -15.33 -23.69 -33.11
C LYS A 593 -16.30 -22.90 -32.23
N GLU A 594 -16.65 -23.43 -31.06
CA GLU A 594 -17.49 -22.72 -30.08
C GLU A 594 -16.79 -21.46 -29.56
N VAL A 595 -15.50 -21.55 -29.19
CA VAL A 595 -14.70 -20.40 -28.74
C VAL A 595 -14.65 -19.31 -29.81
N VAL A 596 -14.42 -19.68 -31.08
CA VAL A 596 -14.42 -18.72 -32.20
C VAL A 596 -15.80 -18.09 -32.38
N ALA A 597 -16.88 -18.87 -32.31
CA ALA A 597 -18.24 -18.32 -32.42
C ALA A 597 -18.53 -17.30 -31.31
N ASN A 598 -18.10 -17.58 -30.07
CA ASN A 598 -18.23 -16.65 -28.95
C ASN A 598 -17.42 -15.37 -29.17
N LEU A 599 -16.15 -15.49 -29.59
CA LEU A 599 -15.31 -14.33 -29.94
C LEU A 599 -15.98 -13.45 -31.01
N LEU A 600 -16.50 -14.05 -32.08
CA LEU A 600 -17.19 -13.28 -33.14
C LEU A 600 -18.42 -12.53 -32.59
N ASN A 601 -19.18 -13.16 -31.68
CA ASN A 601 -20.35 -12.53 -31.04
C ASN A 601 -19.97 -11.41 -30.06
N GLU A 602 -18.82 -11.51 -29.41
CA GLU A 602 -18.26 -10.48 -28.51
C GLU A 602 -17.63 -9.30 -29.27
N GLY A 603 -17.69 -9.31 -30.61
CA GLY A 603 -17.22 -8.19 -31.45
C GLY A 603 -15.79 -8.32 -31.93
N PHE A 604 -15.13 -9.47 -31.76
CA PHE A 604 -13.84 -9.74 -32.41
C PHE A 604 -14.07 -9.93 -33.92
N GLN A 605 -13.95 -8.85 -34.71
CA GLN A 605 -14.20 -8.93 -36.15
C GLN A 605 -13.10 -9.72 -36.89
N GLN A 606 -13.49 -10.45 -37.94
CA GLN A 606 -12.55 -10.84 -39.00
C GLN A 606 -12.06 -9.57 -39.70
N GLN A 607 -10.80 -9.18 -39.47
CA GLN A 607 -10.16 -8.25 -40.39
C GLN A 607 -10.01 -8.98 -41.73
N SER A 608 -10.77 -8.52 -42.72
CA SER A 608 -10.64 -8.95 -44.10
C SER A 608 -9.17 -8.77 -44.51
N THR A 609 -8.50 -9.88 -44.78
CA THR A 609 -7.25 -9.86 -45.54
C THR A 609 -7.53 -9.11 -46.84
N VAL A 610 -6.99 -7.90 -46.96
CA VAL A 610 -6.83 -7.25 -48.25
C VAL A 610 -6.06 -8.25 -49.09
N ALA A 611 -6.72 -8.80 -50.10
CA ALA A 611 -6.12 -9.73 -51.04
C ALA A 611 -4.91 -9.01 -51.64
N ALA A 612 -3.72 -9.56 -51.40
CA ALA A 612 -2.56 -9.24 -52.20
C ALA A 612 -2.84 -9.76 -53.62
N SER A 613 -3.27 -8.85 -54.50
CA SER A 613 -3.27 -9.04 -55.95
C SER A 613 -1.88 -8.85 -56.51
#